data_AF-I3Y6E2-F1
#
_entry.id   AF-I3Y6E2-F1
#
_cell.length_a   1.000
_cell.length_b   1.000
_cell.length_c   1.000
_cell.angle_alpha   90.00
_cell.angle_beta   90.00
_cell.angle_gamma   90.00
#
_symmetry.space_group_name_H-M   'P 1'
#
loop_
_entity.id
_entity.type
_entity.pdbx_description
1 polymer ?
#
loop_
_entity_poly.entity_id
_entity_poly.type
_entity_poly.pdbx_seq_one_letter_code
_entity_poly.pdbx_strand_id
1 'polypeptide(L)'
;MSWFSISALVTRSALHRPATRLYPFERRTPYAKTRGHIEFKINDCTFCTVCAVKCPTGAIVASKKDKTWAIDHGLCILCGNCVHDCREGCITQCREPWPPMRAKEVISYRQDYEAP
;
A
#
# COMPACT_ATOMS: atom_id res chain seq x y z
N MET A 1 -42.51 -31.84 2.18
CA MET A 1 -42.15 -31.35 0.83
C MET A 1 -41.07 -30.24 0.91
N SER A 2 -39.88 -30.56 1.42
CA SER A 2 -38.73 -29.62 1.51
C SER A 2 -37.66 -29.91 0.44
N TRP A 3 -37.58 -31.16 -0.02
CA TRP A 3 -36.59 -31.67 -0.99
C TRP A 3 -36.58 -30.96 -2.36
N PHE A 4 -37.75 -30.66 -2.92
CA PHE A 4 -37.86 -29.99 -4.22
C PHE A 4 -37.26 -28.59 -4.24
N SER A 5 -37.29 -27.87 -3.11
CA SER A 5 -36.70 -26.53 -3.00
C SER A 5 -35.18 -26.54 -3.02
N ILE A 6 -34.55 -27.57 -2.45
CA ILE A 6 -33.09 -27.70 -2.39
C ILE A 6 -32.54 -28.07 -3.77
N SER A 7 -33.19 -29.01 -4.46
CA SER A 7 -32.80 -29.39 -5.83
C SER A 7 -32.87 -28.22 -6.81
N ALA A 8 -33.90 -27.37 -6.71
CA ALA A 8 -34.04 -26.15 -7.51
C ALA A 8 -32.95 -25.10 -7.22
N LEU A 9 -32.53 -24.95 -5.97
CA LEU A 9 -31.42 -24.06 -5.60
C LEU A 9 -30.07 -24.57 -6.14
N VAL A 10 -29.81 -25.87 -6.02
CA VAL A 10 -28.56 -26.50 -6.48
C VAL A 10 -28.42 -26.38 -8.00
N THR A 11 -29.48 -26.69 -8.75
CA THR A 11 -29.48 -26.55 -10.21
C THR A 11 -29.28 -25.10 -10.64
N ARG A 12 -29.96 -24.14 -9.99
CA ARG A 12 -29.75 -22.70 -10.27
C ARG A 12 -28.31 -22.25 -10.01
N SER A 13 -27.68 -22.75 -8.95
CA SER A 13 -26.29 -22.43 -8.64
C SER A 13 -25.31 -23.08 -9.63
N ALA A 14 -25.59 -24.28 -10.12
CA ALA A 14 -24.73 -25.00 -11.06
C ALA A 14 -24.77 -24.39 -12.48
N LEU A 15 -25.92 -23.85 -12.91
CA LEU A 15 -26.06 -23.19 -14.21
C LEU A 15 -25.53 -21.74 -14.20
N HIS A 16 -25.41 -21.10 -13.04
CA HIS A 16 -24.91 -19.73 -12.95
C HIS A 16 -23.38 -19.70 -12.95
N ARG A 17 -22.79 -18.66 -13.57
CA ARG A 17 -21.33 -18.46 -13.52
C ARG A 17 -20.83 -18.39 -12.07
N PRO A 18 -19.67 -18.98 -11.75
CA PRO A 18 -19.11 -18.92 -10.41
C PRO A 18 -18.79 -17.46 -10.05
N ALA A 19 -18.98 -17.11 -8.79
CA ALA A 19 -18.65 -15.78 -8.28
C ALA A 19 -17.13 -15.56 -8.14
N THR A 20 -16.33 -16.62 -8.22
CA THR A 20 -14.88 -16.60 -8.07
C THR A 20 -14.19 -16.08 -9.32
N ARG A 21 -13.04 -15.41 -9.13
CA ARG A 21 -12.11 -15.04 -10.20
C ARG A 21 -10.86 -15.90 -10.10
N LEU A 22 -10.23 -16.20 -11.24
CA LEU A 22 -9.03 -17.03 -11.30
C LEU A 22 -7.77 -16.22 -10.95
N TYR A 23 -7.50 -16.03 -9.66
CA TYR A 23 -6.20 -15.48 -9.23
C TYR A 23 -5.07 -16.48 -9.55
N PRO A 24 -3.89 -16.05 -10.05
CA PRO A 24 -3.41 -14.68 -10.29
C PRO A 24 -3.68 -14.13 -11.70
N PHE A 25 -4.28 -14.92 -12.60
CA PHE A 25 -4.49 -14.58 -14.01
C PHE A 25 -5.54 -13.48 -14.21
N GLU A 26 -6.61 -13.52 -13.43
CA GLU A 26 -7.68 -12.52 -13.43
C GLU A 26 -7.74 -11.84 -12.06
N ARG A 27 -7.07 -10.69 -11.93
CA ARG A 27 -7.10 -9.86 -10.72
C ARG A 27 -8.24 -8.86 -10.79
N ARG A 28 -8.79 -8.53 -9.63
CA ARG A 28 -9.70 -7.39 -9.51
C ARG A 28 -8.92 -6.09 -9.61
N THR A 29 -9.36 -5.20 -10.49
CA THR A 29 -8.84 -3.83 -10.53
C THR A 29 -9.14 -3.14 -9.19
N PRO A 30 -8.14 -2.55 -8.52
CA PRO A 30 -8.36 -1.75 -7.32
C PRO A 30 -9.39 -0.65 -7.56
N TYR A 31 -10.12 -0.29 -6.52
CA TYR A 31 -11.04 0.84 -6.60
C TYR A 31 -10.27 2.17 -6.53
N ALA A 32 -10.89 3.26 -6.96
CA ALA A 32 -10.24 4.57 -7.04
C ALA A 32 -9.63 5.06 -5.71
N LYS A 33 -10.26 4.72 -4.58
CA LYS A 33 -9.83 5.10 -3.21
C LYS A 33 -9.18 3.94 -2.45
N THR A 34 -8.76 2.88 -3.13
CA THR A 34 -8.02 1.80 -2.48
C THR A 34 -6.70 2.33 -1.96
N ARG A 35 -6.43 2.06 -0.68
CA ARG A 35 -5.20 2.40 0.01
C ARG A 35 -4.22 1.24 -0.14
N GLY A 36 -3.36 1.33 -1.14
CA GLY A 36 -2.24 0.43 -1.34
C GLY A 36 -1.00 0.91 -0.60
N HIS A 37 0.16 0.55 -1.13
CA HIS A 37 1.45 0.88 -0.55
C HIS A 37 1.87 2.33 -0.75
N ILE A 38 2.94 2.73 -0.07
CA ILE A 38 3.51 4.08 -0.15
C ILE A 38 4.68 4.09 -1.11
N GLU A 39 4.65 5.02 -2.06
CA GLU A 39 5.76 5.35 -2.94
C GLU A 39 6.39 6.68 -2.54
N PHE A 40 7.71 6.74 -2.59
CA PHE A 40 8.50 7.91 -2.20
C PHE A 40 9.39 8.36 -3.36
N LYS A 41 9.26 9.64 -3.71
CA LYS A 41 10.12 10.31 -4.70
C LYS A 41 11.18 11.12 -3.99
N ILE A 42 12.43 10.67 -4.08
CA ILE A 42 13.56 11.30 -3.38
C ILE A 42 13.88 12.70 -3.92
N ASN A 43 13.74 12.92 -5.23
CA ASN A 43 14.13 14.16 -5.89
C ASN A 43 13.31 15.38 -5.44
N ASP A 44 12.06 15.16 -5.04
CA ASP A 44 11.14 16.21 -4.62
C ASP A 44 11.17 16.42 -3.09
N CYS A 45 11.97 15.64 -2.35
CA CYS A 45 11.95 15.64 -0.89
C CYS A 45 13.00 16.59 -0.29
N THR A 46 12.56 17.47 0.61
CA THR A 46 13.43 18.38 1.38
C THR A 46 13.88 17.79 2.74
N PHE A 47 13.57 16.53 3.02
CA PHE A 47 13.85 15.84 4.29
C PHE A 47 13.36 16.60 5.52
N CYS A 48 12.16 17.17 5.44
CA CYS A 48 11.54 17.96 6.52
C CYS A 48 11.06 17.15 7.75
N THR A 49 11.18 15.81 7.71
CA THR A 49 10.84 14.83 8.77
C THR A 49 9.40 14.83 9.29
N VAL A 50 8.50 15.67 8.77
CA VAL A 50 7.08 15.74 9.17
C VAL A 50 6.38 14.38 9.02
N CYS A 51 6.66 13.66 7.95
CA CYS A 51 6.08 12.34 7.69
C CYS A 51 6.44 11.29 8.77
N ALA A 52 7.64 11.36 9.35
CA ALA A 52 8.07 10.48 10.44
C ALA A 52 7.32 10.81 11.74
N VAL A 53 7.18 12.09 12.06
CA VAL A 53 6.47 12.56 13.27
C VAL A 53 4.98 12.24 13.21
N LYS A 54 4.37 12.34 12.03
CA LYS A 54 2.93 12.09 11.82
C LYS A 54 2.56 10.62 11.69
N CYS A 55 3.55 9.74 11.55
CA CYS A 55 3.31 8.31 11.44
C CYS A 55 2.86 7.75 12.80
N PRO A 56 1.64 7.19 12.92
CA PRO A 56 1.14 6.69 14.21
C PRO A 56 1.90 5.44 14.69
N THR A 57 2.50 4.67 13.79
CA THR A 57 3.23 3.44 14.11
C THR A 57 4.75 3.60 14.09
N GLY A 58 5.26 4.79 13.73
CA GLY A 58 6.70 5.00 13.58
C GLY A 58 7.35 4.21 12.44
N ALA A 59 6.57 3.82 11.41
CA ALA A 59 7.05 3.05 10.28
C ALA A 59 8.04 3.80 9.37
N ILE A 60 8.08 5.14 9.45
CA ILE A 60 8.95 6.00 8.63
C ILE A 60 10.04 6.58 9.51
N VAL A 61 11.29 6.44 9.07
CA VAL A 61 12.47 7.06 9.68
C VAL A 61 13.07 8.03 8.67
N ALA A 62 13.25 9.29 9.06
CA ALA A 62 13.83 10.31 8.19
C ALA A 62 14.84 11.16 8.97
N SER A 63 16.00 11.44 8.35
CA SER A 63 17.02 12.33 8.90
C SER A 63 17.29 13.49 7.94
N LYS A 64 17.17 14.72 8.44
CA LYS A 64 17.52 15.93 7.69
C LYS A 64 19.03 16.09 7.50
N LYS A 65 19.82 15.66 8.51
CA LYS A 65 21.29 15.78 8.48
C LYS A 65 21.91 14.84 7.45
N ASP A 66 21.46 13.59 7.46
CA ASP A 66 22.01 12.53 6.62
C ASP A 66 21.31 12.43 5.27
N LYS A 67 20.24 13.23 5.06
CA LYS A 67 19.33 13.16 3.91
C LYS A 67 18.89 11.71 3.63
N THR A 68 18.48 11.03 4.70
CA THR A 68 17.99 9.64 4.64
C THR A 68 16.49 9.60 4.88
N TRP A 69 15.84 8.70 4.17
CA TRP A 69 14.43 8.37 4.37
C TRP A 69 14.26 6.86 4.21
N ALA A 70 13.61 6.21 5.17
CA ALA A 70 13.37 4.78 5.16
C ALA A 70 11.96 4.46 5.63
N ILE A 71 11.36 3.41 5.06
CA ILE A 71 10.05 2.92 5.43
C ILE A 71 10.07 1.41 5.70
N ASP A 72 9.47 1.01 6.82
CA ASP A 72 9.17 -0.38 7.15
C ASP A 72 7.71 -0.70 6.76
N HIS A 73 7.53 -1.44 5.67
CA HIS A 73 6.21 -1.83 5.20
C HIS A 73 5.51 -2.82 6.15
N GLY A 74 6.24 -3.49 7.04
CA GLY A 74 5.66 -4.37 8.06
C GLY A 74 4.97 -3.59 9.20
N LEU A 75 5.40 -2.35 9.45
CA LEU A 75 4.80 -1.47 10.46
C LEU A 75 3.77 -0.50 9.89
N CYS A 76 3.73 -0.34 8.57
CA CYS A 76 2.86 0.62 7.91
C CYS A 76 1.41 0.13 7.86
N ILE A 77 0.50 0.84 8.54
CA ILE A 77 -0.94 0.54 8.55
C ILE A 77 -1.73 1.19 7.40
N LEU A 78 -1.04 1.73 6.39
CA LEU A 78 -1.64 2.34 5.18
C LEU A 78 -2.66 3.46 5.49
N CYS A 79 -2.44 4.22 6.57
CA CYS A 79 -3.36 5.27 7.02
C CYS A 79 -3.43 6.48 6.07
N GLY A 80 -2.33 6.80 5.38
CA GLY A 80 -2.22 7.92 4.45
C GLY A 80 -1.85 9.27 5.07
N ASN A 81 -1.62 9.35 6.39
CA ASN A 81 -1.31 10.61 7.07
C ASN A 81 -0.03 11.28 6.53
N CYS A 82 0.99 10.47 6.22
CA CYS A 82 2.24 10.98 5.65
C CYS A 82 2.06 11.59 4.24
N VAL A 83 1.07 11.13 3.46
CA VAL A 83 0.73 11.71 2.15
C VAL A 83 -0.01 13.02 2.34
N HIS A 84 -0.97 13.06 3.28
CA HIS A 84 -1.77 14.25 3.57
C HIS A 84 -0.92 15.42 4.12
N ASP A 85 0.02 15.12 5.01
CA ASP A 85 0.83 16.15 5.68
C ASP A 85 2.13 16.50 4.91
N CYS A 86 2.38 15.85 3.76
CA CYS A 86 3.53 16.14 2.92
C CYS A 86 3.31 17.45 2.16
N ARG A 87 4.12 18.48 2.46
CA ARG A 87 4.04 19.79 1.79
C ARG A 87 4.46 19.75 0.32
N GLU A 88 5.53 19.01 0.03
CA GLU A 88 6.10 18.91 -1.33
C GLU A 88 5.37 17.88 -2.20
N GLY A 89 4.50 17.04 -1.61
CA GLY A 89 3.86 15.94 -2.33
C GLY A 89 4.80 14.82 -2.78
N CYS A 90 5.99 14.68 -2.15
CA CYS A 90 6.98 13.67 -2.51
C CYS A 90 6.58 12.23 -2.11
N ILE A 91 5.59 12.08 -1.24
CA ILE A 91 5.04 10.79 -0.80
C ILE A 91 3.67 10.61 -1.44
N THR A 92 3.47 9.48 -2.11
CA THR A 92 2.18 9.13 -2.72
C THR A 92 1.71 7.76 -2.24
N GLN A 93 0.39 7.54 -2.25
CA GLN A 93 -0.20 6.25 -1.93
C GLN A 93 -0.71 5.60 -3.21
N CYS A 94 -0.10 4.48 -3.58
CA CYS A 94 -0.51 3.68 -4.72
C CYS A 94 -1.78 2.89 -4.40
N ARG A 95 -2.45 2.41 -5.46
CA ARG A 95 -3.67 1.62 -5.32
C ARG A 95 -3.37 0.13 -5.24
N GLU A 96 -2.25 -0.27 -5.81
CA GLU A 96 -1.75 -1.63 -5.78
C GLU A 96 -1.25 -2.00 -4.37
N PRO A 97 -1.59 -3.19 -3.86
CA PRO A 97 -0.98 -3.69 -2.64
C PRO A 97 0.52 -3.94 -2.84
N TRP A 98 1.29 -3.85 -1.75
CA TRP A 98 2.69 -4.26 -1.75
C TRP A 98 2.79 -5.75 -2.11
N PRO A 99 3.80 -6.20 -2.86
CA PRO A 99 4.05 -7.63 -3.07
C PRO A 99 4.19 -8.36 -1.73
N PRO A 100 3.88 -9.67 -1.69
CA PRO A 100 4.04 -10.46 -0.48
C PRO A 100 5.50 -10.46 -0.04
N MET A 101 5.77 -10.00 1.19
CA MET A 101 7.11 -10.02 1.77
C MET A 101 7.53 -11.45 2.13
N ARG A 102 8.76 -11.83 1.74
CA ARG A 102 9.39 -13.10 2.16
C ARG A 102 10.30 -12.92 3.37
N ALA A 103 10.77 -11.71 3.61
CA ALA A 103 11.58 -11.30 4.74
C ALA A 103 11.18 -9.87 5.15
N LYS A 104 11.68 -9.41 6.30
CA LYS A 104 11.54 -8.01 6.70
C LYS A 104 12.39 -7.14 5.78
N GLU A 105 11.74 -6.39 4.90
CA GLU A 105 12.38 -5.47 3.97
C GLU A 105 12.13 -4.03 4.41
N VAL A 106 13.21 -3.29 4.66
CA VAL A 106 13.17 -1.85 4.92
C VAL A 106 13.72 -1.17 3.68
N ILE A 107 12.89 -0.40 2.99
CA ILE A 107 13.33 0.36 1.83
C ILE A 107 13.97 1.63 2.35
N SER A 108 15.26 1.81 2.07
CA SER A 108 16.01 3.00 2.47
C SER A 108 16.47 3.77 1.22
N TYR A 109 16.29 5.08 1.30
CA TYR A 109 16.72 6.03 0.30
C TYR A 109 17.69 7.00 0.97
N ARG A 110 18.82 7.24 0.32
CA ARG A 110 19.82 8.23 0.72
C ARG A 110 20.06 9.14 -0.47
N GLN A 111 19.94 10.44 -0.28
CA GLN A 111 20.39 11.39 -1.30
C GLN A 111 21.85 11.69 -1.03
N ASP A 112 22.71 11.42 -2.01
CA ASP A 112 24.11 11.81 -1.92
C ASP A 112 24.20 13.35 -1.86
N TYR A 113 24.96 13.85 -0.88
CA TYR A 113 25.14 15.29 -0.67
C TYR A 113 26.27 15.77 -1.58
N GLU A 114 25.93 16.38 -2.72
CA GLU A 114 26.87 17.24 -3.44
C GLU A 114 26.98 18.56 -2.65
N ALA A 115 28.17 18.88 -2.17
CA ALA A 115 28.42 20.15 -1.49
C ALA A 115 28.34 21.30 -2.51
N PRO A 116 27.78 22.47 -2.14
CA PRO A 116 27.91 23.68 -2.96
C PRO A 116 29.36 24.18 -3.03
#